data_AF-A0A969GJD1-F1
#
_entry.id   AF-A0A969GJD1-F1
#
_cell.length_a   1.000
_cell.length_b   1.000
_cell.length_c   1.000
_cell.angle_alpha   90.00
_cell.angle_beta   90.00
_cell.angle_gamma   90.00
#
_symmetry.space_group_name_H-M   'P 1'
#
loop_
_entity.id
_entity.type
_entity.pdbx_description
1 polymer ?
#
loop_
_entity_poly.entity_id
_entity_poly.type
_entity_poly.pdbx_seq_one_letter_code
_entity_poly.pdbx_strand_id
1 'polypeptide(L)'
;MAEKFAAYPVKRPVVNSEPPYEGHGRVGSQSRFDAFDIRKATWQSLLSGAKMGVTYGGHGVWSFHRRGKNFLNAHRSFEPYDWEQALHLDGSWDVSFAKWIFETYDLFDLEPSALLLTEDSEIRAAANADRSKIAIYAPYPFDLEIDLDLTGYRCERIDLARRRVTRPLVEAGGEIAHSDAPVQFRFALSGHSMIGAVSPISKSDGMNG
;
A
#
# COMPACT_ATOMS: atom_id res chain seq x y z
N MET A 1 -12.13 -4.90 1.51
CA MET A 1 -12.96 -3.68 1.74
C MET A 1 -13.34 -3.02 0.41
N ALA A 2 -12.38 -2.69 -0.48
CA ALA A 2 -12.69 -2.15 -1.81
C ALA A 2 -13.01 -3.23 -2.89
N GLU A 3 -12.34 -4.38 -2.86
CA GLU A 3 -12.52 -5.50 -3.82
C GLU A 3 -13.98 -5.93 -4.00
N LYS A 4 -14.78 -5.90 -2.93
CA LYS A 4 -16.21 -6.25 -2.98
C LYS A 4 -16.98 -5.39 -3.98
N PHE A 5 -16.64 -4.11 -4.09
CA PHE A 5 -17.29 -3.18 -5.01
C PHE A 5 -16.81 -3.38 -6.46
N ALA A 6 -15.59 -3.89 -6.64
CA ALA A 6 -15.09 -4.28 -7.95
C ALA A 6 -15.90 -5.44 -8.55
N ALA A 7 -16.64 -6.23 -7.75
CA ALA A 7 -17.51 -7.28 -8.25
C ALA A 7 -18.86 -6.78 -8.80
N TYR A 8 -19.22 -5.51 -8.60
CA TYR A 8 -20.53 -5.00 -9.01
C TYR A 8 -20.63 -4.82 -10.54
N PRO A 9 -21.81 -5.06 -11.16
CA PRO A 9 -22.01 -4.89 -12.60
C PRO A 9 -21.77 -3.46 -13.07
N VAL A 10 -22.22 -2.48 -12.28
CA VAL A 10 -22.00 -1.05 -12.53
C VAL A 10 -20.78 -0.61 -11.73
N LYS A 11 -19.71 -0.25 -12.42
CA LYS A 11 -18.49 0.28 -11.79
C LYS A 11 -18.73 1.72 -11.36
N ARG A 12 -18.43 2.02 -10.11
CA ARG A 12 -18.42 3.38 -9.56
C ARG A 12 -17.08 3.62 -8.87
N PRO A 13 -16.56 4.85 -8.87
CA PRO A 13 -15.38 5.18 -8.10
C PRO A 13 -15.59 4.82 -6.61
N VAL A 14 -14.62 4.12 -6.02
CA VAL A 14 -14.63 3.69 -4.63
C VAL A 14 -13.60 4.51 -3.86
N VAL A 15 -13.97 4.99 -2.68
CA VAL A 15 -13.08 5.67 -1.74
C VAL A 15 -13.12 4.96 -0.40
N ASN A 16 -11.96 4.83 0.26
CA ASN A 16 -11.96 4.53 1.69
C ASN A 16 -12.03 5.86 2.48
N SER A 17 -13.24 6.26 2.85
CA SER A 17 -13.53 7.54 3.50
C SER A 17 -13.32 7.56 5.01
N GLU A 18 -13.08 6.39 5.63
CA GLU A 18 -12.86 6.29 7.08
C GLU A 18 -11.98 5.07 7.41
N PRO A 19 -10.70 5.06 7.00
CA PRO A 19 -9.73 4.11 7.54
C PRO A 19 -9.47 4.41 9.03
N PRO A 20 -8.76 3.52 9.76
CA PRO A 20 -8.43 3.75 11.17
C PRO A 20 -7.79 5.13 11.39
N TYR A 21 -8.21 5.83 12.44
CA TYR A 21 -7.63 7.13 12.77
C TYR A 21 -6.35 6.97 13.59
N GLU A 22 -5.31 7.71 13.21
CA GLU A 22 -4.03 7.66 13.90
C GLU A 22 -4.16 8.22 15.32
N GLY A 23 -3.58 7.51 16.29
CA GLY A 23 -3.75 7.81 17.70
C GLY A 23 -5.12 7.43 18.26
N HIS A 24 -6.06 6.87 17.49
CA HIS A 24 -7.30 6.32 18.05
C HIS A 24 -7.01 4.99 18.76
N GLY A 25 -7.61 4.77 19.92
CA GLY A 25 -7.51 3.52 20.67
C GLY A 25 -8.15 2.35 19.92
N ARG A 26 -7.53 1.18 19.96
CA ARG A 26 -8.12 -0.03 19.40
C ARG A 26 -9.14 -0.58 20.37
N VAL A 27 -10.38 -0.73 19.92
CA VAL A 27 -11.47 -1.24 20.75
C VAL A 27 -11.09 -2.62 21.29
N GLY A 28 -11.11 -2.77 22.62
CA GLY A 28 -10.76 -4.02 23.29
C GLY A 28 -9.25 -4.27 23.46
N SER A 29 -8.39 -3.28 23.15
CA SER A 29 -6.94 -3.36 23.34
C SER A 29 -6.42 -2.16 24.12
N GLN A 30 -5.27 -2.32 24.79
CA GLN A 30 -4.54 -1.23 25.42
C GLN A 30 -3.55 -0.53 24.46
N SER A 31 -3.86 -0.45 23.17
CA SER A 31 -2.98 0.14 22.14
C SER A 31 -3.73 1.12 21.24
N ARG A 32 -2.98 1.99 20.55
CA ARG A 32 -3.49 2.92 19.53
C ARG A 32 -3.20 2.39 18.13
N PHE A 33 -3.92 2.92 17.15
CA PHE A 33 -3.46 2.86 15.76
C PHE A 33 -2.29 3.84 15.58
N ASP A 34 -1.24 3.39 14.91
CA ASP A 34 -0.02 4.17 14.65
C ASP A 34 0.20 4.36 13.14
N ALA A 35 1.31 5.02 12.78
CA ALA A 35 1.67 5.26 11.39
C ALA A 35 1.80 3.96 10.55
N PHE A 36 2.18 2.82 11.15
CA PHE A 36 2.20 1.55 10.45
C PHE A 36 0.79 1.10 10.06
N ASP A 37 -0.19 1.23 10.96
CA ASP A 37 -1.59 0.93 10.62
C ASP A 37 -2.13 1.83 9.52
N ILE A 38 -1.79 3.12 9.56
CA ILE A 38 -2.21 4.09 8.55
C ILE A 38 -1.62 3.73 7.19
N ARG A 39 -0.31 3.45 7.10
CA ARG A 39 0.33 2.96 5.87
C ARG A 39 -0.37 1.72 5.35
N LYS A 40 -0.59 0.75 6.22
CA LYS A 40 -1.22 -0.52 5.86
C LYS A 40 -2.62 -0.32 5.31
N ALA A 41 -3.48 0.42 6.01
CA ALA A 41 -4.84 0.71 5.55
C ALA A 41 -4.84 1.47 4.22
N THR A 42 -3.90 2.41 4.04
CA THR A 42 -3.72 3.21 2.81
C THR A 42 -3.41 2.31 1.63
N TRP A 43 -2.34 1.52 1.70
CA TRP A 43 -1.92 0.66 0.59
C TRP A 43 -2.88 -0.47 0.30
N GLN A 44 -3.46 -1.08 1.34
CA GLN A 44 -4.51 -2.08 1.15
C GLN A 44 -5.75 -1.49 0.49
N SER A 45 -6.13 -0.25 0.81
CA SER A 45 -7.27 0.40 0.15
C SER A 45 -7.00 0.66 -1.33
N LEU A 46 -5.86 1.29 -1.61
CA LEU A 46 -5.48 1.69 -2.97
C LEU A 46 -5.34 0.49 -3.90
N LEU A 47 -4.61 -0.55 -3.48
CA LEU A 47 -4.36 -1.74 -4.31
C LEU A 47 -5.54 -2.73 -4.34
N SER A 48 -6.52 -2.59 -3.45
CA SER A 48 -7.79 -3.35 -3.52
C SER A 48 -8.87 -2.65 -4.37
N GLY A 49 -8.55 -1.57 -5.08
CA GLY A 49 -9.47 -0.92 -6.02
C GLY A 49 -10.22 0.30 -5.47
N ALA A 50 -9.75 0.93 -4.38
CA ALA A 50 -10.25 2.24 -3.95
C ALA A 50 -9.74 3.37 -4.88
N LYS A 51 -10.18 3.34 -6.14
CA LYS A 51 -9.66 4.20 -7.23
C LYS A 51 -9.91 5.69 -7.05
N MET A 52 -10.94 6.08 -6.31
CA MET A 52 -11.19 7.49 -6.00
C MET A 52 -10.21 7.98 -4.92
N GLY A 53 -9.66 7.06 -4.12
CA GLY A 53 -8.59 7.31 -3.18
C GLY A 53 -8.88 6.78 -1.78
N VAL A 54 -8.13 7.32 -0.83
CA VAL A 54 -8.23 7.04 0.60
C VAL A 54 -8.08 8.35 1.36
N THR A 55 -8.80 8.46 2.46
CA THR A 55 -8.73 9.61 3.36
C THR A 55 -7.79 9.33 4.52
N TYR A 56 -7.28 10.37 5.16
CA TYR A 56 -6.52 10.27 6.41
C TYR A 56 -7.34 10.87 7.54
N GLY A 57 -7.29 10.25 8.72
CA GLY A 57 -7.82 10.84 9.95
C GLY A 57 -6.83 10.71 11.09
N GLY A 58 -6.61 11.81 11.81
CA GLY A 58 -5.92 11.82 13.10
C GLY A 58 -6.94 12.02 14.20
N HIS A 59 -6.91 11.19 15.25
CA HIS A 59 -7.94 11.18 16.29
C HIS A 59 -8.15 12.55 16.97
N GLY A 60 -7.05 13.25 17.27
CA GLY A 60 -7.08 14.60 17.83
C GLY A 60 -7.53 15.67 16.83
N VAL A 61 -7.14 15.54 15.56
CA VAL A 61 -7.51 16.46 14.48
C VAL A 61 -9.02 16.39 14.19
N TRP A 62 -9.57 15.17 14.08
CA TRP A 62 -10.96 14.95 13.71
C TRP A 62 -11.95 15.65 14.65
N SER A 63 -11.63 15.69 15.95
CA SER A 63 -12.47 16.32 16.96
C SER A 63 -12.02 17.73 17.36
N PHE A 64 -10.95 18.27 16.76
CA PHE A 64 -10.28 19.50 17.23
C PHE A 64 -10.03 19.48 18.74
N HIS A 65 -9.58 18.33 19.26
CA HIS A 65 -9.47 18.09 20.69
C HIS A 65 -8.46 19.03 21.33
N ARG A 66 -8.81 19.57 22.51
CA ARG A 66 -7.91 20.41 23.31
C ARG A 66 -7.63 19.75 24.64
N ARG A 67 -6.38 19.80 25.09
CA ARG A 67 -5.96 19.26 26.37
C ARG A 67 -6.86 19.74 27.52
N GLY A 68 -7.29 18.82 28.37
CA GLY A 68 -8.15 19.12 29.52
C GLY A 68 -9.64 19.26 29.19
N LYS A 69 -10.05 19.00 27.94
CA LYS A 69 -11.46 18.79 27.60
C LYS A 69 -11.82 17.32 27.79
N ASN A 70 -13.08 17.07 28.14
CA ASN A 70 -13.57 15.70 28.30
C ASN A 70 -13.86 15.08 26.93
N PHE A 71 -13.46 13.83 26.73
CA PHE A 71 -13.89 13.01 25.61
C PHE A 71 -14.76 11.84 26.09
N LEU A 72 -16.00 11.78 25.61
CA LEU A 72 -17.03 10.84 26.10
C LEU A 72 -16.66 9.36 25.94
N ASN A 73 -15.83 9.03 24.95
CA ASN A 73 -15.49 7.65 24.59
C ASN A 73 -14.04 7.27 24.94
N ALA A 74 -13.42 7.96 25.90
CA ALA A 74 -12.02 7.72 26.26
C ALA A 74 -11.75 6.29 26.75
N HIS A 75 -12.73 5.60 27.34
CA HIS A 75 -12.59 4.20 27.75
C HIS A 75 -12.47 3.20 26.60
N ARG A 76 -12.90 3.58 25.38
CA ARG A 76 -12.84 2.72 24.18
C ARG A 76 -11.78 3.16 23.19
N SER A 77 -11.65 4.48 23.02
CA SER A 77 -10.85 5.11 21.97
C SER A 77 -9.64 5.85 22.50
N PHE A 78 -9.44 5.81 23.83
CA PHE A 78 -8.53 6.68 24.57
C PHE A 78 -8.83 8.17 24.41
N GLU A 79 -8.24 8.99 25.28
CA GLU A 79 -8.27 10.44 25.07
C GLU A 79 -7.52 10.77 23.77
N PRO A 80 -8.06 11.63 22.88
CA PRO A 80 -7.32 12.12 21.74
C PRO A 80 -6.10 12.93 22.18
N TYR A 81 -5.07 12.99 21.33
CA TYR A 81 -4.02 14.00 21.49
C TYR A 81 -4.59 15.40 21.27
N ASP A 82 -3.92 16.42 21.81
CA ASP A 82 -4.23 17.79 21.45
C ASP A 82 -4.11 17.97 19.93
N TRP A 83 -5.05 18.67 19.30
CA TRP A 83 -5.13 18.73 17.84
C TRP A 83 -3.86 19.31 17.20
N GLU A 84 -3.17 20.24 17.85
CA GLU A 84 -1.90 20.81 17.37
C GLU A 84 -0.79 19.75 17.35
N GLN A 85 -0.77 18.88 18.36
CA GLN A 85 0.16 17.74 18.39
C GLN A 85 -0.23 16.70 17.35
N ALA A 86 -1.53 16.47 17.18
CA ALA A 86 -2.05 15.49 16.22
C ALA A 86 -1.78 15.87 14.76
N LEU A 87 -1.57 17.15 14.44
CA LEU A 87 -1.12 17.60 13.11
C LEU A 87 0.26 17.06 12.71
N HIS A 88 1.08 16.68 13.69
CA HIS A 88 2.45 16.22 13.48
C HIS A 88 2.59 14.69 13.49
N LEU A 89 1.47 13.96 13.50
CA LEU A 89 1.50 12.49 13.47
C LEU A 89 2.03 11.98 12.11
N ASP A 90 2.85 10.94 12.18
CA ASP A 90 3.65 10.45 11.05
C ASP A 90 2.80 9.87 9.91
N GLY A 91 1.65 9.26 10.23
CA GLY A 91 0.76 8.67 9.24
C GLY A 91 0.24 9.67 8.21
N SER A 92 0.11 10.96 8.56
CA SER A 92 -0.27 12.01 7.60
C SER A 92 0.74 12.16 6.46
N TRP A 93 2.03 12.03 6.78
CA TRP A 93 3.11 12.07 5.80
C TRP A 93 3.15 10.82 4.95
N ASP A 94 2.78 9.67 5.52
CA ASP A 94 2.71 8.41 4.79
C ASP A 94 1.61 8.41 3.73
N VAL A 95 0.42 8.95 4.04
CA VAL A 95 -0.66 9.10 3.05
C VAL A 95 -0.26 10.08 1.95
N SER A 96 0.42 11.18 2.32
CA SER A 96 0.96 12.14 1.35
C SER A 96 2.02 11.50 0.44
N PHE A 97 2.88 10.65 1.00
CA PHE A 97 3.88 9.92 0.23
C PHE A 97 3.23 8.89 -0.70
N ALA A 98 2.14 8.24 -0.28
CA ALA A 98 1.38 7.34 -1.16
C ALA A 98 0.83 8.05 -2.39
N LYS A 99 0.28 9.26 -2.23
CA LYS A 99 -0.13 10.12 -3.36
C LYS A 99 1.05 10.41 -4.29
N TRP A 100 2.19 10.82 -3.74
CA TRP A 100 3.39 11.11 -4.53
C TRP A 100 3.86 9.89 -5.34
N ILE A 101 3.85 8.69 -4.76
CA ILE A 101 4.20 7.45 -5.48
C ILE A 101 3.20 7.18 -6.61
N PHE A 102 1.89 7.26 -6.34
CA PHE A 102 0.87 7.04 -7.35
C PHE A 102 1.02 7.98 -8.55
N GLU A 103 1.32 9.25 -8.31
CA GLU A 103 1.56 10.25 -9.34
C GLU A 103 2.89 10.02 -10.08
N THR A 104 3.96 9.70 -9.35
CA THR A 104 5.31 9.53 -9.92
C THR A 104 5.40 8.31 -10.83
N TYR A 105 4.73 7.22 -10.47
CA TYR A 105 4.76 5.96 -11.23
C TYR A 105 3.51 5.76 -12.12
N ASP A 106 2.61 6.75 -12.18
CA ASP A 106 1.36 6.69 -12.95
C ASP A 106 0.53 5.42 -12.63
N LEU A 107 0.22 5.18 -11.37
CA LEU A 107 -0.44 3.93 -10.91
C LEU A 107 -1.98 3.98 -10.97
N PHE A 108 -2.56 4.93 -11.70
CA PHE A 108 -4.02 5.19 -11.69
C PHE A 108 -4.84 4.13 -12.44
N ASP A 109 -4.21 3.40 -13.36
CA ASP A 109 -4.82 2.36 -14.18
C ASP A 109 -4.72 0.95 -13.56
N LEU A 110 -4.14 0.82 -12.36
CA LEU A 110 -4.03 -0.45 -11.67
C LEU A 110 -5.41 -1.00 -11.26
N GLU A 111 -5.55 -2.32 -11.38
CA GLU A 111 -6.66 -3.12 -10.88
C GLU A 111 -6.14 -4.21 -9.95
N PRO A 112 -6.91 -4.63 -8.93
CA PRO A 112 -6.52 -5.75 -8.07
C PRO A 112 -6.17 -7.00 -8.89
N SER A 113 -5.07 -7.65 -8.55
CA SER A 113 -4.51 -8.77 -9.31
C SER A 113 -4.22 -9.98 -8.42
N ALA A 114 -4.49 -11.17 -8.95
CA ALA A 114 -4.24 -12.45 -8.29
C ALA A 114 -2.86 -13.06 -8.66
N LEU A 115 -1.87 -12.22 -8.95
CA LEU A 115 -0.52 -12.66 -9.37
C LEU A 115 0.35 -13.22 -8.23
N LEU A 116 -0.09 -13.10 -6.97
CA LEU A 116 0.66 -13.58 -5.81
C LEU A 116 0.41 -15.07 -5.60
N LEU A 117 1.49 -15.86 -5.52
CA LEU A 117 1.45 -17.25 -5.09
C LEU A 117 1.59 -17.36 -3.56
N THR A 118 2.26 -16.40 -2.93
CA THR A 118 2.35 -16.31 -1.47
C THR A 118 0.99 -16.02 -0.86
N GLU A 119 0.47 -16.97 -0.06
CA GLU A 119 -0.79 -16.81 0.66
C GLU A 119 -0.60 -15.97 1.94
N ASP A 120 -0.96 -14.69 1.87
CA ASP A 120 -1.11 -13.83 3.04
C ASP A 120 -2.21 -12.77 2.79
N SER A 121 -3.21 -12.79 3.66
CA SER A 121 -4.37 -11.88 3.61
C SER A 121 -4.02 -10.40 3.78
N GLU A 122 -2.78 -10.08 4.16
CA GLU A 122 -2.29 -8.72 4.39
C GLU A 122 -1.58 -8.12 3.18
N ILE A 123 -1.16 -8.94 2.22
CA ILE A 123 -0.48 -8.49 0.99
C ILE A 123 -1.53 -8.09 -0.05
N ARG A 124 -1.27 -7.04 -0.83
CA ARG A 124 -2.09 -6.70 -2.01
C ARG A 124 -1.21 -6.59 -3.24
N ALA A 125 -1.69 -7.15 -4.34
CA ALA A 125 -1.11 -6.91 -5.66
C ALA A 125 -2.14 -6.27 -6.57
N ALA A 126 -1.67 -5.36 -7.41
CA ALA A 126 -2.46 -4.74 -8.46
C ALA A 126 -1.62 -4.62 -9.73
N ALA A 127 -2.26 -4.73 -10.88
CA ALA A 127 -1.63 -4.61 -12.20
C ALA A 127 -2.56 -3.86 -13.15
N ASN A 128 -2.00 -3.16 -14.14
CA ASN A 128 -2.81 -2.63 -15.23
C ASN A 128 -3.13 -3.75 -16.25
N ALA A 129 -4.01 -3.44 -17.21
CA ALA A 129 -4.61 -4.43 -18.11
C ALA A 129 -3.58 -5.22 -18.95
N ASP A 130 -2.49 -4.58 -19.39
CA ASP A 130 -1.43 -5.19 -20.18
C ASP A 130 -0.25 -5.69 -19.33
N ARG A 131 -0.37 -5.58 -17.99
CA ARG A 131 0.66 -5.93 -16.99
C ARG A 131 1.97 -5.15 -17.11
N SER A 132 2.03 -4.08 -17.90
CA SER A 132 3.23 -3.23 -18.01
C SER A 132 3.56 -2.49 -16.71
N LYS A 133 2.57 -2.31 -15.83
CA LYS A 133 2.72 -1.76 -14.48
C LYS A 133 2.12 -2.71 -13.45
N ILE A 134 2.90 -2.95 -12.40
CA ILE A 134 2.52 -3.80 -11.27
C ILE A 134 2.89 -3.05 -9.99
N ALA A 135 2.05 -3.17 -8.96
CA ALA A 135 2.30 -2.72 -7.61
C ALA A 135 1.99 -3.84 -6.62
N ILE A 136 2.95 -4.17 -5.75
CA ILE A 136 2.75 -5.16 -4.68
C ILE A 136 3.05 -4.52 -3.33
N TYR A 137 2.04 -4.49 -2.45
CA TYR A 137 2.20 -4.10 -1.05
C TYR A 137 2.31 -5.30 -0.14
N ALA A 138 3.42 -5.41 0.58
CA ALA A 138 3.61 -6.33 1.71
C ALA A 138 3.92 -5.51 2.97
N PRO A 139 3.27 -5.72 4.12
CA PRO A 139 3.50 -4.94 5.34
C PRO A 139 4.86 -5.21 5.99
N TYR A 140 5.43 -6.40 5.78
CA TYR A 140 6.67 -6.86 6.40
C TYR A 140 7.65 -7.36 5.32
N PRO A 141 8.96 -7.42 5.65
CA PRO A 141 9.96 -8.03 4.78
C PRO A 141 9.94 -9.56 4.89
N PHE A 142 9.69 -10.24 3.78
CA PHE A 142 9.86 -11.67 3.60
C PHE A 142 9.85 -12.01 2.10
N ASP A 143 10.19 -13.24 1.74
CA ASP A 143 10.25 -13.63 0.33
C ASP A 143 8.85 -13.74 -0.28
N LEU A 144 8.62 -13.12 -1.45
CA LEU A 144 7.38 -13.27 -2.20
C LEU A 144 7.56 -14.14 -3.43
N GLU A 145 6.57 -14.99 -3.69
CA GLU A 145 6.43 -15.77 -4.91
C GLU A 145 5.32 -15.18 -5.77
N ILE A 146 5.61 -14.94 -7.04
CA ILE A 146 4.64 -14.43 -8.01
C ILE A 146 4.52 -15.34 -9.24
N ASP A 147 3.32 -15.36 -9.81
CA ASP A 147 2.99 -16.05 -11.06
C ASP A 147 3.08 -15.09 -12.26
N LEU A 148 4.30 -14.64 -12.54
CA LEU A 148 4.58 -13.76 -13.67
C LEU A 148 6.05 -13.75 -14.06
N ASP A 149 6.32 -13.83 -15.36
CA ASP A 149 7.66 -13.57 -15.89
C ASP A 149 8.06 -12.09 -15.78
N LEU A 150 9.05 -11.82 -14.94
CA LEU A 150 9.63 -10.49 -14.73
C LEU A 150 10.81 -10.19 -15.66
N THR A 151 11.10 -11.04 -16.63
CA THR A 151 12.15 -10.76 -17.62
C THR A 151 11.84 -9.44 -18.33
N GLY A 152 12.78 -8.49 -18.26
CA GLY A 152 12.61 -7.15 -18.84
C GLY A 152 11.89 -6.12 -17.95
N TYR A 153 11.40 -6.53 -16.77
CA TYR A 153 10.79 -5.64 -15.79
C TYR A 153 11.89 -4.87 -15.03
N ARG A 154 11.71 -3.55 -14.86
CA ARG A 154 12.50 -2.77 -13.90
C ARG A 154 11.86 -2.89 -12.52
N CYS A 155 12.44 -3.71 -11.66
CA CYS A 155 11.95 -3.88 -10.29
C CYS A 155 12.58 -2.86 -9.33
N GLU A 156 11.73 -2.14 -8.60
CA GLU A 156 12.14 -1.26 -7.50
C GLU A 156 11.45 -1.68 -6.21
N ARG A 157 12.12 -1.46 -5.08
CA ARG A 157 11.60 -1.67 -3.75
C ARG A 157 11.63 -0.35 -3.01
N ILE A 158 10.50 0.03 -2.42
CA ILE A 158 10.38 1.20 -1.55
C ILE A 158 10.11 0.74 -0.12
N ASP A 159 11.04 0.97 0.82
CA ASP A 159 10.74 0.92 2.26
C ASP A 159 9.90 2.16 2.58
N LEU A 160 8.60 1.95 2.78
CA LEU A 160 7.64 3.04 2.92
C LEU A 160 7.85 3.85 4.20
N ALA A 161 8.23 3.17 5.29
CA ALA A 161 8.46 3.83 6.58
C ALA A 161 9.71 4.72 6.56
N ARG A 162 10.76 4.31 5.85
CA ARG A 162 12.04 5.05 5.77
C ARG A 162 12.20 5.88 4.50
N ARG A 163 11.26 5.76 3.55
CA ARG A 163 11.30 6.37 2.20
C ARG A 163 12.60 6.04 1.46
N ARG A 164 13.03 4.78 1.54
CA ARG A 164 14.27 4.31 0.89
C ARG A 164 13.94 3.48 -0.34
N VAL A 165 14.56 3.82 -1.45
CA VAL A 165 14.43 3.08 -2.71
C VAL A 165 15.67 2.21 -2.92
N THR A 166 15.45 0.95 -3.27
CA THR A 166 16.49 -0.05 -3.54
C THR A 166 16.05 -0.96 -4.67
N ARG A 167 16.96 -1.74 -5.26
CA ARG A 167 16.58 -2.83 -6.17
C ARG A 167 16.39 -4.12 -5.37
N PRO A 168 15.25 -4.82 -5.51
CA PRO A 168 15.09 -6.13 -4.92
C PRO A 168 15.95 -7.16 -5.66
N LEU A 169 16.30 -8.24 -4.98
CA LEU A 169 16.79 -9.44 -5.64
C LEU A 169 15.58 -10.14 -6.27
N VAL A 170 15.72 -10.48 -7.54
CA VAL A 170 14.69 -11.13 -8.36
C VAL A 170 15.33 -12.38 -8.95
N GLU A 171 14.87 -13.54 -8.50
CA GLU A 171 15.38 -14.84 -8.95
C GLU A 171 14.28 -15.57 -9.71
N ALA A 172 14.60 -16.11 -10.90
CA ALA A 172 13.71 -17.04 -11.57
C ALA A 172 13.62 -18.36 -10.76
N GLY A 173 12.42 -18.80 -10.44
CA GLY A 173 12.12 -20.10 -9.85
C GLY A 173 12.03 -21.17 -10.92
N GLY A 174 12.53 -22.37 -10.60
CA GLY A 174 12.53 -23.54 -11.49
C GLY A 174 11.14 -24.18 -11.65
N GLU A 175 11.01 -25.04 -12.66
CA GLU A 175 9.78 -25.70 -13.12
C GLU A 175 8.93 -26.33 -11.98
N ILE A 176 7.65 -25.99 -11.93
CA ILE A 176 6.63 -26.96 -11.47
C ILE A 176 6.41 -27.90 -12.65
N ALA A 177 6.87 -29.13 -12.52
CA ALA A 177 6.64 -30.18 -13.50
C ALA A 177 5.15 -30.50 -13.59
N HIS A 178 4.41 -29.75 -14.41
CA HIS A 178 3.22 -30.15 -15.18
C HIS A 178 2.87 -29.01 -16.17
N SER A 179 3.29 -29.21 -17.42
CA SER A 179 2.86 -28.57 -18.69
C SER A 179 2.34 -27.11 -18.64
N ASP A 180 3.05 -26.22 -19.36
CA ASP A 180 2.63 -24.87 -19.77
C ASP A 180 2.40 -23.81 -18.67
N ALA A 181 3.18 -23.84 -17.58
CA ALA A 181 3.07 -22.87 -16.48
C ALA A 181 4.13 -21.73 -16.51
N PRO A 182 3.83 -20.50 -16.03
CA PRO A 182 4.75 -19.36 -16.04
C PRO A 182 6.00 -19.54 -15.15
N VAL A 183 7.08 -18.83 -15.51
CA VAL A 183 8.32 -18.72 -14.72
C VAL A 183 8.02 -18.05 -13.38
N GLN A 184 8.39 -18.72 -12.28
CA GLN A 184 8.19 -18.23 -10.93
C GLN A 184 9.24 -17.17 -10.58
N PHE A 185 8.95 -16.23 -9.67
CA PHE A 185 9.99 -15.32 -9.16
C PHE A 185 9.98 -15.22 -7.64
N ARG A 186 11.17 -15.28 -7.02
CA ARG A 186 11.38 -14.97 -5.59
C ARG A 186 11.84 -13.53 -5.43
N PHE A 187 11.15 -12.78 -4.56
CA PHE A 187 11.54 -11.44 -4.14
C PHE A 187 12.08 -11.45 -2.72
N ALA A 188 13.39 -11.31 -2.52
CA ALA A 188 13.92 -11.20 -1.17
C ALA A 188 13.68 -9.79 -0.58
N LEU A 189 12.86 -9.71 0.47
CA LEU A 189 12.52 -8.44 1.11
C LEU A 189 13.20 -8.34 2.49
N SER A 190 13.88 -7.21 2.73
CA SER A 190 14.47 -6.84 4.03
C SER A 190 14.09 -5.38 4.33
N GLY A 191 13.51 -5.10 5.51
CA GLY A 191 12.93 -3.79 5.86
C GLY A 191 11.38 -3.70 5.80
N HIS A 192 10.80 -2.72 6.49
CA HIS A 192 9.34 -2.68 6.72
C HIS A 192 8.58 -2.03 5.56
N SER A 193 7.52 -2.71 5.09
CA SER A 193 6.47 -2.27 4.17
C SER A 193 6.89 -1.84 2.74
N MET A 194 6.39 -2.50 1.70
CA MET A 194 6.84 -2.38 0.29
C MET A 194 5.82 -1.81 -0.68
N ILE A 195 6.27 -1.16 -1.77
CA ILE A 195 5.64 -1.26 -3.10
C ILE A 195 6.71 -1.70 -4.09
N GLY A 196 6.39 -2.72 -4.89
CA GLY A 196 7.13 -3.00 -6.13
C GLY A 196 6.47 -2.31 -7.30
N ALA A 197 6.95 -1.13 -7.74
CA ALA A 197 6.47 -0.48 -8.96
C ALA A 197 7.40 -0.84 -10.12
N VAL A 198 6.83 -1.31 -11.24
CA VAL A 198 7.58 -1.58 -12.47
C VAL A 198 7.08 -0.68 -13.59
N SER A 199 7.99 -0.01 -14.27
CA SER A 199 7.75 0.68 -15.54
C SER A 199 8.85 0.34 -16.56
N PRO A 200 8.54 0.24 -17.86
CA PRO A 200 9.56 0.13 -18.89
C PRO A 200 10.47 1.37 -18.88
N ILE A 201 11.78 1.16 -19.03
CA ILE A 201 12.72 2.24 -19.34
C ILE A 201 12.26 2.84 -20.69
N SER A 202 11.85 4.10 -20.70
CA SER A 202 11.69 4.85 -21.94
C SER A 202 13.00 4.71 -22.71
N LYS A 203 12.95 4.16 -23.93
CA LYS A 203 14.11 4.15 -24.83
C LYS A 203 14.72 5.54 -24.82
N SER A 204 16.02 5.58 -24.52
CA SER A 204 16.87 6.75 -24.61
C SER A 204 16.47 7.66 -25.76
N ASP A 205 16.22 8.95 -25.47
CA ASP A 205 16.51 10.00 -26.42
C ASP A 205 18.02 9.92 -26.69
N GLY A 206 18.35 9.23 -27.78
CA GLY A 206 19.65 9.35 -28.38
C GLY A 206 19.80 10.78 -28.88
N MET A 207 20.43 11.64 -28.08
CA MET A 207 21.05 12.83 -28.62
C MET A 207 22.30 12.39 -29.39
N ASN A 208 22.12 12.18 -30.70
CA ASN A 208 23.13 12.53 -31.67
C ASN A 208 23.20 14.06 -31.72
N GLY A 209 24.38 14.61 -31.45
CA GLY A 209 24.72 16.03 -31.53
C GLY A 209 26.11 16.26 -31.01
#